data_AF-A0A350J986-F1
#
_entry.id   AF-A0A350J986-F1
#
_cell.length_a   1.000
_cell.length_b   1.000
_cell.length_c   1.000
_cell.angle_alpha   90.00
_cell.angle_beta   90.00
_cell.angle_gamma   90.00
#
_symmetry.space_group_name_H-M   'P 1'
#
loop_
_entity.id
_entity.type
_entity.pdbx_description
1 polymer ?
#
loop_
_entity_poly.entity_id
_entity_poly.type
_entity_poly.pdbx_seq_one_letter_code
_entity_poly.pdbx_strand_id
1 'polypeptide(L)'
;MKDFEQWGSFQGRLWKEEVNVRDFIQNNYTEYTGDESFLEGTTEATDKLWGKLQELFKEARAKGGVLDMDTEIVSTITSHAPGYLCEEDKTLEKIVGLQTDKPLKRAFMPFGGI
;
A
#
# COMPACT_ATOMS: atom_id res chain seq x y z
N MET A 1 -30.85 -1.58 -10.52
CA MET A 1 -29.76 -1.89 -9.57
C MET A 1 -28.48 -1.98 -10.39
N LYS A 2 -27.39 -1.31 -10.01
CA LYS A 2 -26.12 -1.51 -10.71
C LYS A 2 -25.65 -2.93 -10.42
N ASP A 3 -25.45 -3.72 -11.46
CA ASP A 3 -25.01 -5.11 -11.36
C ASP A 3 -23.66 -5.24 -12.06
N PHE A 4 -22.62 -5.11 -11.27
CA PHE A 4 -21.24 -5.22 -11.72
C PHE A 4 -20.79 -6.67 -11.56
N GLU A 5 -20.01 -7.19 -12.51
CA GLU A 5 -19.43 -8.52 -12.44
C GLU A 5 -18.65 -8.73 -11.13
N GLN A 6 -17.95 -7.69 -10.67
CA GLN A 6 -17.19 -7.66 -9.43
C GLN A 6 -18.06 -7.87 -8.17
N TRP A 7 -19.39 -7.78 -8.28
CA TRP A 7 -20.34 -7.90 -7.15
C TRP A 7 -21.11 -9.22 -7.14
N GLY A 8 -20.88 -10.12 -8.11
CA GLY A 8 -21.77 -11.26 -8.39
C GLY A 8 -21.95 -12.25 -7.25
N SER A 9 -20.94 -12.43 -6.38
CA SER A 9 -21.02 -13.33 -5.22
C SER A 9 -21.42 -12.63 -3.92
N PHE A 10 -21.48 -11.29 -3.91
CA PHE A 10 -21.72 -10.52 -2.70
C PHE A 10 -23.21 -10.30 -2.42
N GLN A 11 -23.59 -10.60 -1.17
CA GLN A 11 -24.92 -10.46 -0.60
C GLN A 11 -25.20 -9.02 -0.16
N GLY A 12 -26.49 -8.70 0.02
CA GLY A 12 -26.94 -7.38 0.45
C GLY A 12 -27.40 -6.49 -0.72
N ARG A 13 -28.17 -5.46 -0.35
CA ARG A 13 -28.84 -4.55 -1.30
C ARG A 13 -28.42 -3.09 -1.10
N LEU A 14 -28.38 -2.61 0.14
CA LEU A 14 -28.22 -1.18 0.44
C LEU A 14 -26.86 -0.67 -0.05
N TRP A 15 -25.78 -1.40 0.22
CA TRP A 15 -24.45 -1.03 -0.27
C TRP A 15 -24.30 -0.99 -1.81
N LYS A 16 -25.21 -1.61 -2.57
CA LYS A 16 -25.26 -1.53 -4.04
C LYS A 16 -25.99 -0.27 -4.53
N GLU A 17 -26.76 0.37 -3.66
CA GLU A 17 -27.59 1.55 -3.96
C GLU A 17 -26.96 2.84 -3.41
N GLU A 18 -26.19 2.76 -2.33
CA GLU A 18 -25.50 3.88 -1.69
C GLU A 18 -24.09 3.52 -1.22
N VAL A 19 -23.27 4.53 -0.93
CA VAL A 19 -21.92 4.31 -0.35
C VAL A 19 -22.08 3.85 1.10
N ASN A 20 -22.09 2.53 1.32
CA ASN A 20 -22.29 1.94 2.64
C ASN A 20 -21.40 0.71 2.85
N VAL A 21 -20.12 0.97 3.16
CA VAL A 21 -19.11 -0.07 3.43
C VAL A 21 -19.50 -0.92 4.64
N ARG A 22 -20.20 -0.35 5.63
CA ARG A 22 -20.65 -1.10 6.82
C ARG A 22 -21.65 -2.20 6.44
N ASP A 23 -22.67 -1.87 5.66
CA ASP A 23 -23.65 -2.85 5.17
C ASP A 23 -23.00 -3.92 4.31
N PHE A 24 -22.05 -3.54 3.44
CA PHE A 24 -21.27 -4.52 2.66
C PHE A 24 -20.54 -5.52 3.57
N ILE A 25 -19.76 -5.03 4.55
CA ILE A 25 -19.00 -5.90 5.45
C ILE A 25 -19.94 -6.83 6.20
N GLN A 26 -20.98 -6.30 6.85
CA GLN A 26 -21.90 -7.10 7.67
C GLN A 26 -22.60 -8.23 6.90
N ASN A 27 -22.91 -8.03 5.62
CA ASN A 27 -23.55 -9.04 4.79
C ASN A 27 -22.57 -10.06 4.18
N ASN A 28 -21.26 -9.80 4.17
CA ASN A 28 -20.31 -10.57 3.34
C ASN A 28 -19.07 -11.09 4.08
N TYR A 29 -18.78 -10.61 5.29
CA TYR A 29 -17.67 -11.16 6.07
C TYR A 29 -18.03 -12.55 6.61
N THR A 30 -17.02 -13.42 6.70
CA THR A 30 -17.13 -14.69 7.42
C THR A 30 -16.35 -14.53 8.71
N GLU A 31 -17.04 -14.63 9.85
CA GLU A 31 -16.37 -14.66 11.14
C GLU A 31 -15.47 -15.89 11.22
N TYR A 32 -14.22 -15.69 11.66
CA TYR A 32 -13.27 -16.76 11.87
C TYR A 32 -12.93 -16.85 13.36
N THR A 33 -13.28 -17.98 13.98
CA THR A 33 -13.06 -18.27 15.41
C THR A 33 -12.08 -19.43 15.64
N GLY A 34 -11.35 -19.82 14.59
CA GLY A 34 -10.28 -20.83 14.66
C GLY A 34 -8.96 -20.27 15.17
N ASP A 35 -7.86 -20.93 14.82
CA ASP A 35 -6.50 -20.60 15.26
C ASP A 35 -5.56 -20.25 14.09
N GLU A 36 -4.27 -20.06 14.35
CA GLU A 36 -3.27 -19.68 13.37
C GLU A 36 -2.79 -20.83 12.46
N SER A 37 -3.34 -22.05 12.57
CA SER A 37 -2.78 -23.22 11.86
C SER A 37 -2.87 -23.12 10.34
N PHE A 38 -3.73 -22.25 9.80
CA PHE A 38 -3.88 -22.01 8.36
C PHE A 38 -2.92 -20.93 7.82
N LEU A 39 -2.16 -20.26 8.69
CA LEU A 39 -1.25 -19.20 8.26
C LEU A 39 -0.11 -19.77 7.41
N GLU A 40 0.11 -19.12 6.28
CA GLU A 40 1.22 -19.42 5.37
C GLU A 40 2.41 -18.51 5.65
N GLY A 41 3.60 -19.02 5.37
CA GLY A 41 4.85 -18.26 5.50
C GLY A 41 5.02 -17.16 4.46
N THR A 42 6.12 -16.43 4.56
CA THR A 42 6.51 -15.45 3.54
C THR A 42 6.86 -16.13 2.23
N THR A 43 6.66 -15.42 1.12
CA THR A 43 7.14 -15.85 -0.20
C THR A 43 8.60 -15.42 -0.40
N GLU A 44 9.34 -16.09 -1.28
CA GLU A 44 10.70 -15.65 -1.65
C GLU A 44 10.74 -14.21 -2.16
N ALA A 45 9.70 -13.78 -2.88
CA ALA A 45 9.54 -12.39 -3.33
C ALA A 45 9.42 -11.43 -2.13
N THR A 46 8.61 -11.79 -1.13
CA THR A 46 8.47 -11.02 0.11
C THR A 46 9.80 -10.89 0.83
N ASP A 47 10.53 -11.99 1.03
CA ASP A 47 11.82 -11.99 1.75
C ASP A 47 12.87 -11.14 1.02
N LYS A 48 12.92 -11.24 -0.32
CA LYS A 48 13.84 -10.46 -1.15
C LYS A 48 13.54 -8.96 -1.07
N LEU A 49 12.27 -8.57 -1.25
CA LEU A 49 11.85 -7.17 -1.18
C LEU A 49 12.06 -6.59 0.22
N TRP A 50 11.75 -7.37 1.26
CA TRP A 50 11.97 -6.98 2.64
C TRP A 50 13.46 -6.79 2.96
N GLY A 51 14.32 -7.69 2.50
CA GLY A 51 15.77 -7.56 2.65
C GLY A 51 16.30 -6.26 2.05
N LYS A 52 15.83 -5.87 0.84
CA LYS A 52 16.20 -4.59 0.23
C LYS A 52 15.76 -3.39 1.06
N LEU A 53 14.52 -3.42 1.56
CA LEU A 53 13.99 -2.36 2.40
C LEU A 53 14.78 -2.23 3.72
N GLN A 54 15.22 -3.36 4.31
CA GLN A 54 16.06 -3.36 5.51
C GLN A 54 17.42 -2.69 5.29
N GLU A 55 18.06 -2.87 4.12
CA GLU A 55 19.29 -2.15 3.78
C GLU A 55 19.05 -0.64 3.68
N LEU A 56 17.95 -0.21 3.04
CA LEU A 56 17.59 1.21 2.98
C LEU A 56 17.34 1.81 4.37
N PHE A 57 16.75 1.05 5.30
CA PHE A 57 16.60 1.49 6.69
C PHE A 57 17.95 1.65 7.41
N LYS A 58 18.92 0.77 7.15
CA LYS A 58 20.28 0.91 7.70
C LYS A 58 20.95 2.17 7.16
N GLU A 59 20.83 2.44 5.87
CA GLU A 59 21.34 3.68 5.25
C GLU A 59 20.68 4.92 5.83
N ALA A 60 19.34 4.92 5.96
CA ALA A 60 18.60 6.03 6.54
C ALA A 60 19.06 6.31 7.97
N ARG A 61 19.26 5.27 8.78
CA ARG A 61 19.78 5.39 10.15
C ARG A 61 21.20 5.96 10.17
N ALA A 62 22.08 5.51 9.27
CA ALA A 62 23.43 6.04 9.14
C ALA A 62 23.44 7.53 8.73
N LYS A 63 22.43 7.99 7.98
CA LYS A 63 22.22 9.40 7.60
C LYS A 63 21.46 10.25 8.64
N GLY A 64 21.26 9.75 9.85
CA GLY A 64 20.56 10.50 10.90
C GLY A 64 19.03 10.44 10.81
N GLY A 65 18.48 9.47 10.07
CA GLY A 65 17.03 9.15 10.05
C GLY A 65 16.27 9.59 8.80
N VAL A 66 16.93 10.29 7.86
CA VAL A 66 16.34 10.70 6.57
C VAL A 66 17.22 10.18 5.44
N LEU A 67 16.67 9.31 4.59
CA LEU A 67 17.41 8.77 3.45
C LEU A 67 17.53 9.81 2.34
N ASP A 68 16.40 10.44 2.01
CA ASP A 68 16.22 11.44 0.96
C ASP A 68 14.93 12.26 1.21
N MET A 69 14.80 13.43 0.57
CA MET A 69 13.67 14.33 0.69
C MET A 69 13.53 15.21 -0.57
N ASP A 70 12.31 15.48 -1.00
CA ASP A 70 12.05 16.47 -2.04
C ASP A 70 12.34 17.90 -1.56
N THR A 71 13.03 18.66 -2.40
CA THR A 71 13.31 20.09 -2.18
C THR A 71 12.68 21.00 -3.22
N GLU A 72 12.17 20.43 -4.31
CA GLU A 72 11.70 21.18 -5.49
C GLU A 72 10.26 20.80 -5.89
N ILE A 73 9.79 19.62 -5.50
CA ILE A 73 8.47 19.10 -5.89
C ILE A 73 7.50 19.30 -4.74
N VAL A 74 6.52 20.18 -4.91
CA VAL A 74 5.38 20.30 -3.99
C VAL A 74 4.46 19.10 -4.17
N SER A 75 4.28 18.33 -3.10
CA SER A 75 3.54 17.08 -3.16
C SER A 75 2.03 17.29 -3.27
N THR A 76 1.44 16.57 -4.23
CA THR A 76 0.01 16.47 -4.52
C THR A 76 -0.30 15.03 -4.96
N ILE A 77 -1.56 14.73 -5.27
CA ILE A 77 -1.98 13.36 -5.68
C ILE A 77 -1.20 12.85 -6.90
N THR A 78 -0.82 13.73 -7.83
CA THR A 78 -0.21 13.34 -9.13
C THR A 78 1.16 13.98 -9.39
N SER A 79 1.82 14.55 -8.36
CA SER A 79 3.09 15.27 -8.53
C SER A 79 4.29 14.34 -8.80
N HIS A 80 4.23 13.10 -8.33
CA HIS A 80 5.35 12.16 -8.39
C HIS A 80 5.10 11.09 -9.43
N ALA A 81 6.18 10.65 -10.09
CA ALA A 81 6.17 9.47 -10.94
C ALA A 81 5.98 8.19 -10.10
N PRO A 82 5.58 7.07 -10.71
CA PRO A 82 5.55 5.78 -10.02
C PRO A 82 6.92 5.44 -9.42
N GLY A 83 6.92 4.98 -8.18
CA GLY A 83 8.10 4.47 -7.49
C GLY A 83 7.94 2.99 -7.12
N TYR A 84 9.06 2.28 -7.07
CA TYR A 84 9.17 0.87 -6.69
C TYR A 84 10.28 0.72 -5.65
N LEU A 85 10.28 -0.36 -4.87
CA LEU A 85 11.34 -0.62 -3.89
C LEU A 85 12.71 -0.75 -4.58
N CYS A 86 12.71 -1.30 -5.79
CA CYS A 86 13.88 -1.49 -6.62
C CYS A 86 13.43 -1.78 -8.06
N GLU A 87 13.99 -1.06 -9.04
CA GLU A 87 13.57 -1.18 -10.44
C GLU A 87 13.80 -2.59 -11.02
N GLU A 88 14.88 -3.25 -10.61
CA GLU A 88 15.19 -4.61 -11.08
C GLU A 88 14.18 -5.66 -10.59
N ASP A 89 13.50 -5.40 -9.48
CA ASP A 89 12.59 -6.33 -8.80
C ASP A 89 11.13 -5.86 -8.78
N LYS A 90 10.78 -4.82 -9.53
CA LYS A 90 9.42 -4.25 -9.53
C LYS A 90 8.32 -5.26 -9.87
N THR A 91 8.64 -6.31 -10.63
CA THR A 91 7.69 -7.38 -11.00
C THR A 91 7.37 -8.33 -9.85
N LEU A 92 8.17 -8.30 -8.77
CA LEU A 92 7.94 -9.07 -7.55
C LEU A 92 6.87 -8.41 -6.67
N GLU A 93 6.66 -7.10 -6.79
CA GLU A 93 5.67 -6.35 -6.02
C GLU A 93 4.25 -6.69 -6.51
N LYS A 94 3.46 -7.37 -5.66
CA LYS A 94 2.05 -7.67 -5.96
C LYS A 94 1.11 -6.49 -5.68
N ILE A 95 1.45 -5.71 -4.66
CA ILE A 95 0.80 -4.47 -4.31
C ILE A 95 1.85 -3.38 -4.48
N VAL A 96 1.52 -2.38 -5.29
CA VAL A 96 2.43 -1.30 -5.67
C VAL A 96 1.95 0.04 -5.12
N GLY A 97 2.87 0.99 -5.02
CA GLY A 97 2.57 2.37 -4.64
C GLY A 97 3.50 2.87 -3.55
N LEU A 98 4.23 3.94 -3.86
CA LEU A 98 5.05 4.71 -2.92
C LEU A 98 4.57 6.16 -2.90
N GLN A 99 4.93 6.88 -1.82
CA GLN A 99 4.58 8.30 -1.67
C GLN A 99 5.30 9.21 -2.68
N THR A 100 6.50 8.80 -3.10
CA THR A 100 7.35 9.52 -4.05
C THR A 100 7.91 8.52 -5.09
N ASP A 101 8.80 9.00 -5.96
CA ASP A 101 9.46 8.20 -7.00
C ASP A 101 10.48 7.19 -6.44
N LYS A 102 10.82 7.24 -5.15
CA LYS A 102 11.83 6.39 -4.52
C LYS A 102 11.41 5.89 -3.13
N PRO A 103 11.89 4.71 -2.71
CA PRO A 103 11.62 4.21 -1.37
C PRO A 103 12.29 5.10 -0.31
N LEU A 104 11.55 5.35 0.77
CA LEU A 104 11.99 6.16 1.93
C LEU A 104 12.39 7.62 1.62
N LYS A 105 12.08 8.14 0.43
CA LYS A 105 12.22 9.56 0.09
C LYS A 105 10.99 10.33 0.60
N ARG A 106 11.22 11.32 1.44
CA ARG A 106 10.15 12.14 2.04
C ARG A 106 9.65 13.20 1.07
N ALA A 107 8.34 13.30 0.91
CA ALA A 107 7.72 14.33 0.09
C ALA A 107 7.77 15.71 0.77
N PHE A 108 7.77 16.79 -0.01
CA PHE A 108 7.64 18.16 0.49
C PHE A 108 6.17 18.58 0.55
N MET A 109 5.66 18.82 1.77
CA MET A 109 4.24 19.09 2.07
C MET A 109 4.03 20.50 2.65
N PRO A 110 4.12 21.57 1.85
CA PRO A 110 4.16 22.95 2.35
C PRO A 110 2.81 23.49 2.87
N PHE A 111 1.69 22.82 2.59
CA PHE A 111 0.35 23.34 2.94
C PHE A 111 0.06 23.40 4.45
N GLY A 112 0.85 22.71 5.27
CA GLY A 112 0.77 22.81 6.73
C GLY A 112 1.62 23.92 7.35
N GLY A 113 2.55 24.49 6.59
CA GLY A 113 3.54 25.48 7.05
C GLY A 113 4.81 25.44 6.20
N ILE A 114 5.41 26.62 5.93
CA ILE A 114 6.64 26.81 5.14
C ILE A 114 7.81 27.25 6.02
#